data_AF-A0A517ZX45-F1
#
_entry.id   AF-A0A517ZX45-F1
#
_cell.length_a   1.000
_cell.length_b   1.000
_cell.length_c   1.000
_cell.angle_alpha   90.00
_cell.angle_beta   90.00
_cell.angle_gamma   90.00
#
_symmetry.space_group_name_H-M   'P 1'
#
loop_
_entity.id
_entity.type
_entity.pdbx_description
1 polymer ?
#
loop_
_entity_poly.entity_id
_entity_poly.type
_entity_poly.pdbx_seq_one_letter_code
_entity_poly.pdbx_strand_id
1 'polypeptide(L)'
;MSDTHNDHDSTSSPATDAELQGDAGTLIPWTVSNSDGSKSHIVHVDSEGITWALGMKKPEAFGQLVGRLAAQPDQSAALIGEQKGGQHLSRNDIDRVTFAEDLKQLVITDKAGKKQKIAKGDDDEQKQVFEAVGQHLGGKASEEEADAWSIIQGPLVTLAIFAAIGGFFIYFTTISDPNYEATGRRSGMKQLMNWLGYTIGPTWASVIVGALVLLIISLTVVQLVKRPTRKVLEL
;
A
#
# COMPACT_ATOMS: atom_id res chain seq x y z
N MET A 1 37.31 49.09 45.14
CA MET A 1 37.78 47.90 44.42
C MET A 1 36.55 47.18 43.90
N SER A 2 36.64 46.76 42.64
CA SER A 2 35.57 46.56 41.66
C SER A 2 34.72 45.29 41.83
N ASP A 3 33.68 45.24 40.98
CA ASP A 3 33.03 44.07 40.34
C ASP A 3 31.81 43.45 41.04
N THR A 4 30.56 43.63 40.57
CA THR A 4 29.81 43.25 39.33
C THR A 4 29.10 41.88 39.40
N HIS A 5 27.92 41.81 38.75
CA HIS A 5 27.04 40.66 38.42
C HIS A 5 26.04 40.18 39.49
N ASN A 6 24.75 39.89 39.22
CA ASN A 6 23.93 39.96 38.01
C ASN A 6 22.44 39.83 38.41
N ASP A 7 21.57 40.36 37.56
CA ASP A 7 20.10 40.45 37.64
C ASP A 7 19.32 39.13 37.54
N HIS A 8 18.04 39.23 37.91
CA HIS A 8 16.80 38.72 37.27
C HIS A 8 15.90 37.96 38.26
N ASP A 9 14.81 38.54 38.75
CA ASP A 9 13.61 39.05 38.06
C ASP A 9 12.69 37.93 37.56
N SER A 10 11.42 38.16 37.87
CA SER A 10 10.30 37.23 37.75
C SER A 10 10.01 36.97 36.28
N THR A 11 9.75 35.73 35.89
CA THR A 11 8.82 35.47 34.78
C THR A 11 8.32 34.04 34.80
N SER A 12 7.00 33.95 34.92
CA SER A 12 6.14 32.87 34.45
C SER A 12 6.78 32.05 33.33
N SER A 13 7.01 30.75 33.57
CA SER A 13 7.24 29.84 32.46
C SER A 13 5.96 29.79 31.62
N PRO A 14 6.05 30.08 30.32
CA PRO A 14 4.89 30.10 29.45
C PRO A 14 4.37 28.68 29.29
N ALA A 15 3.04 28.55 29.29
CA ALA A 15 2.41 27.44 28.60
C ALA A 15 3.00 27.43 27.19
N THR A 16 3.67 26.34 26.84
CA THR A 16 3.95 26.04 25.44
C THR A 16 2.62 25.66 24.80
N ASP A 17 1.76 26.66 24.57
CA ASP A 17 0.91 26.68 23.40
C ASP A 17 1.88 26.62 22.24
N ALA A 18 2.20 25.39 21.82
CA ALA A 18 2.78 25.16 20.53
C ALA A 18 1.76 25.67 19.52
N GLU A 19 1.96 26.91 19.09
CA GLU A 19 1.38 27.47 17.88
C GLU A 19 1.31 26.36 16.84
N LEU A 20 0.10 26.13 16.33
CA LEU A 20 -0.19 25.39 15.11
C LEU A 20 0.77 25.87 14.02
N GLN A 21 1.93 25.21 13.91
CA GLN A 21 2.87 25.40 12.84
C GLN A 21 2.24 24.84 11.57
N GLY A 22 1.58 25.72 10.82
CA GLY A 22 1.13 25.51 9.44
C GLY A 22 0.15 24.36 9.25
N ASP A 23 -1.13 24.70 9.10
CA ASP A 23 -2.25 23.83 8.67
C ASP A 23 -2.12 23.36 7.20
N ALA A 24 -0.89 23.22 6.70
CA ALA A 24 -0.62 22.85 5.31
C ALA A 24 -0.79 21.34 5.05
N GLY A 25 -1.13 20.58 6.10
CA GLY A 25 -1.33 19.13 6.05
C GLY A 25 -0.04 18.32 5.90
N THR A 26 -0.19 16.99 5.91
CA THR A 26 0.89 16.02 5.72
C THR A 26 0.81 15.43 4.32
N LEU A 27 1.93 15.48 3.59
CA LEU A 27 2.09 14.91 2.26
C LEU A 27 2.89 13.60 2.32
N ILE A 28 2.34 12.53 1.76
CA ILE A 28 2.94 11.18 1.76
C ILE A 28 3.01 10.69 0.31
N PRO A 29 4.15 10.89 -0.37
CA PRO A 29 4.41 10.37 -1.71
C PRO A 29 5.20 9.04 -1.64
N TRP A 30 4.86 8.06 -2.47
CA TRP A 30 5.65 6.83 -2.62
C TRP A 30 5.58 6.24 -4.03
N THR A 31 6.47 5.30 -4.33
CA THR A 31 6.50 4.58 -5.61
C THR A 31 6.73 3.11 -5.39
N VAL A 32 5.85 2.29 -5.98
CA VAL A 32 5.95 0.83 -5.97
C VAL A 32 6.45 0.39 -7.35
N SER A 33 7.55 -0.36 -7.39
CA SER A 33 8.13 -0.88 -8.63
C SER A 33 7.93 -2.38 -8.73
N ASN A 34 7.19 -2.81 -9.76
CA ASN A 34 6.94 -4.23 -10.05
C ASN A 34 7.46 -4.61 -11.44
N SER A 35 7.37 -5.89 -11.80
CA SER A 35 7.72 -6.42 -13.13
C SER A 35 7.04 -5.68 -14.29
N ASP A 36 5.85 -5.12 -14.03
CA ASP A 36 5.01 -4.44 -15.02
C ASP A 36 5.26 -2.92 -15.10
N GLY A 37 6.27 -2.43 -14.35
CA GLY A 37 6.66 -1.02 -14.27
C GLY A 37 6.39 -0.38 -12.90
N SER A 38 6.85 0.86 -12.75
CA SER A 38 6.69 1.65 -11.53
C SER A 38 5.37 2.41 -11.51
N LYS A 39 4.68 2.37 -10.37
CA LYS A 39 3.47 3.14 -10.09
C LYS A 39 3.73 4.04 -8.90
N SER A 40 3.50 5.33 -9.09
CA SER A 40 3.62 6.32 -8.04
C SER A 40 2.26 6.67 -7.45
N HIS A 41 2.28 7.00 -6.16
CA HIS A 41 1.11 7.25 -5.35
C HIS A 41 1.38 8.47 -4.47
N ILE A 42 0.35 9.24 -4.19
CA ILE A 42 0.45 10.37 -3.28
C ILE A 42 -0.85 10.54 -2.53
N VAL A 43 -0.73 10.84 -1.25
CA VAL A 43 -1.83 11.20 -0.36
C VAL A 43 -1.44 12.46 0.37
N HIS A 44 -2.38 13.39 0.49
CA HIS A 44 -2.29 14.59 1.29
C HIS A 44 -3.46 14.60 2.28
N VAL A 45 -3.17 14.88 3.54
CA VAL A 45 -4.15 14.96 4.61
C VAL A 45 -3.99 16.31 5.30
N ASP A 46 -5.05 17.10 5.33
CA ASP A 46 -5.11 18.40 6.00
C ASP A 46 -6.36 18.49 6.88
N SER A 47 -6.66 19.66 7.44
CA SER A 47 -7.85 19.89 8.25
C SER A 47 -9.17 19.82 7.45
N GLU A 48 -9.10 20.03 6.12
CA GLU A 48 -10.24 20.05 5.21
C GLU A 48 -10.63 18.65 4.72
N GLY A 49 -9.68 17.71 4.65
CA GLY A 49 -9.95 16.33 4.29
C GLY A 49 -8.73 15.52 3.84
N ILE A 50 -8.99 14.57 2.96
CA ILE A 50 -7.96 13.69 2.38
C ILE A 50 -8.03 13.79 0.86
N THR A 51 -6.89 14.06 0.23
CA THR A 51 -6.75 14.06 -1.22
C THR A 51 -5.73 13.02 -1.65
N TRP A 52 -6.02 12.24 -2.70
CA TRP A 52 -5.10 11.24 -3.20
C TRP A 52 -5.08 11.15 -4.72
N ALA A 53 -3.93 10.77 -5.27
CA ALA A 53 -3.81 10.28 -6.64
C ALA A 53 -3.01 8.97 -6.62
N LEU A 54 -3.63 7.89 -7.11
CA LEU A 54 -3.08 6.55 -7.00
C LEU A 54 -2.78 5.95 -8.37
N GLY A 55 -1.62 5.30 -8.51
CA GLY A 55 -1.29 4.50 -9.69
C GLY A 55 -0.77 5.32 -10.88
N MET A 56 -0.10 6.43 -10.62
CA MET A 56 0.53 7.27 -11.64
C MET A 56 1.66 6.50 -12.34
N LYS A 57 1.58 6.36 -13.66
CA LYS A 57 2.54 5.56 -14.46
C LYS A 57 3.76 6.34 -14.98
N LYS A 58 3.85 7.65 -14.69
CA LYS A 58 4.89 8.54 -15.23
C LYS A 58 5.79 9.04 -14.10
N PRO A 59 6.95 8.41 -13.85
CA PRO A 59 7.85 8.78 -12.75
C PRO A 59 8.34 10.22 -12.84
N GLU A 60 8.63 10.72 -14.04
CA GLU A 60 9.06 12.11 -14.24
C GLU A 60 7.98 13.12 -13.86
N ALA A 61 6.74 12.86 -14.28
CA ALA A 61 5.59 13.71 -13.92
C ALA A 61 5.30 13.66 -12.42
N PHE A 62 5.56 12.51 -11.77
CA PHE A 62 5.46 12.37 -10.33
C PHE A 62 6.52 13.20 -9.60
N GLY A 63 7.79 13.12 -10.00
CA GLY A 63 8.87 13.93 -9.40
C GLY A 63 8.60 15.43 -9.54
N GLN A 64 8.11 15.88 -10.70
CA GLN A 64 7.70 17.27 -10.91
C GLN A 64 6.49 17.67 -10.05
N LEU A 65 5.51 16.78 -9.88
CA LEU A 65 4.38 17.01 -8.99
C LEU A 65 4.84 17.16 -7.54
N VAL A 66 5.63 16.23 -7.02
CA VAL A 66 6.17 16.30 -5.64
C VAL A 66 6.97 17.59 -5.44
N GLY A 67 7.81 17.98 -6.40
CA GLY A 67 8.53 19.26 -6.34
C GLY A 67 7.62 20.49 -6.31
N ARG A 68 6.53 20.49 -7.09
CA ARG A 68 5.52 21.58 -7.05
C ARG A 68 4.77 21.62 -5.72
N LEU A 69 4.39 20.47 -5.18
CA LEU A 69 3.70 20.36 -3.89
C LEU A 69 4.56 20.86 -2.75
N ALA A 70 5.86 20.54 -2.76
CA ALA A 70 6.81 21.07 -1.77
C ALA A 70 6.99 22.60 -1.87
N ALA A 71 6.83 23.17 -3.06
CA ALA A 71 6.92 24.62 -3.27
C ALA A 71 5.61 25.36 -2.97
N GLN A 72 4.46 24.67 -2.98
CA GLN A 72 3.13 25.24 -2.79
C GLN A 72 2.28 24.34 -1.89
N PRO A 73 2.65 24.22 -0.59
CA PRO A 73 2.05 23.24 0.29
C PRO A 73 0.55 23.50 0.51
N ASP A 74 0.12 24.76 0.54
CA ASP A 74 -1.29 25.16 0.69
C ASP A 74 -2.18 24.78 -0.51
N GLN A 75 -1.59 24.49 -1.67
CA GLN A 75 -2.32 24.08 -2.88
C GLN A 75 -2.27 22.57 -3.12
N SER A 76 -1.79 21.79 -2.15
CA SER A 76 -1.51 20.37 -2.33
C SER A 76 -2.74 19.58 -2.72
N ALA A 77 -3.87 19.79 -2.03
CA ALA A 77 -5.14 19.14 -2.35
C ALA A 77 -5.60 19.45 -3.79
N ALA A 78 -5.57 20.71 -4.20
CA ALA A 78 -5.98 21.10 -5.55
C ALA A 78 -5.08 20.47 -6.63
N LEU A 79 -3.76 20.56 -6.47
CA LEU A 79 -2.78 20.05 -7.42
C LEU A 79 -2.82 18.51 -7.57
N ILE A 80 -3.12 17.79 -6.48
CA ILE A 80 -3.34 16.34 -6.52
C ILE A 80 -4.69 16.01 -7.16
N GLY A 81 -5.75 16.76 -6.85
CA GLY A 81 -7.08 16.59 -7.42
C GLY A 81 -7.11 16.75 -8.95
N GLU A 82 -6.27 17.62 -9.50
CA GLU A 82 -6.11 17.81 -10.95
C GLU A 82 -5.44 16.62 -11.66
N GLN A 83 -4.79 15.71 -10.93
CA GLN A 83 -4.15 14.55 -11.53
C GLN A 83 -5.19 13.55 -12.03
N LYS A 84 -4.81 12.76 -13.04
CA LYS A 84 -5.67 11.68 -13.53
C LYS A 84 -5.91 10.65 -12.42
N GLY A 85 -7.16 10.54 -11.98
CA GLY A 85 -7.54 9.67 -10.85
C GLY A 85 -7.33 10.32 -9.48
N GLY A 86 -7.03 11.63 -9.45
CA GLY A 86 -7.09 12.46 -8.26
C GLY A 86 -8.50 12.48 -7.70
N GLN A 87 -8.61 12.32 -6.38
CA GLN A 87 -9.87 12.43 -5.65
C GLN A 87 -9.63 13.19 -4.37
N HIS A 88 -10.60 14.01 -3.99
CA HIS A 88 -10.67 14.67 -2.71
C HIS A 88 -11.92 14.18 -1.97
N LEU A 89 -11.77 13.89 -0.69
CA LEU A 89 -12.87 13.59 0.21
C LEU A 89 -12.78 14.55 1.39
N SER A 90 -13.78 15.41 1.53
CA SER A 90 -13.82 16.38 2.62
C SER A 90 -13.98 15.64 3.95
N ARG A 91 -13.41 16.20 5.03
CA ARG A 91 -13.58 15.74 6.40
C ARG A 91 -15.02 15.38 6.75
N ASN A 92 -15.96 16.21 6.33
CA ASN A 92 -17.38 16.03 6.64
C ASN A 92 -18.01 14.83 5.94
N ASP A 93 -17.40 14.32 4.87
CA ASP A 93 -17.88 13.18 4.09
C ASP A 93 -17.19 11.87 4.52
N ILE A 94 -16.14 11.93 5.34
CA ILE A 94 -15.47 10.74 5.87
C ILE A 94 -16.29 10.21 7.04
N ASP A 95 -16.61 8.91 7.00
CA ASP A 95 -17.24 8.19 8.11
C ASP A 95 -16.16 7.64 9.05
N ARG A 96 -15.22 6.89 8.46
CA ARG A 96 -14.10 6.30 9.20
C ARG A 96 -12.93 5.94 8.33
N VAL A 97 -11.76 5.89 8.94
CA VAL A 97 -10.53 5.35 8.35
C VAL A 97 -10.09 4.14 9.16
N THR A 98 -9.83 3.03 8.48
CA THR A 98 -9.41 1.77 9.11
C THR A 98 -8.05 1.34 8.60
N PHE A 99 -7.14 1.01 9.51
CA PHE A 99 -5.81 0.51 9.21
C PHE A 99 -5.57 -0.85 9.86
N ALA A 100 -5.17 -1.83 9.07
CA ALA A 100 -4.80 -3.17 9.51
C ALA A 100 -3.31 -3.39 9.22
N GLU A 101 -2.48 -3.37 10.27
CA GLU A 101 -1.02 -3.48 10.16
C GLU A 101 -0.61 -4.85 9.59
N ASP A 102 -1.15 -5.94 10.16
CA ASP A 102 -0.90 -7.32 9.72
C ASP A 102 -1.31 -7.59 8.26
N LEU A 103 -2.32 -6.85 7.76
CA LEU A 103 -2.82 -6.99 6.40
C LEU A 103 -2.20 -5.97 5.44
N LYS A 104 -1.41 -5.01 5.94
CA LYS A 104 -0.94 -3.83 5.18
C LYS A 104 -2.06 -3.24 4.33
N GLN A 105 -3.18 -2.94 5.00
CA GLN A 105 -4.39 -2.45 4.37
C GLN A 105 -4.93 -1.21 5.07
N LEU A 106 -5.02 -0.12 4.31
CA LEU A 106 -5.71 1.11 4.70
C LEU A 106 -6.95 1.31 3.85
N VAL A 107 -8.10 1.56 4.51
CA VAL A 107 -9.38 1.82 3.85
C VAL A 107 -10.01 3.08 4.43
N ILE A 108 -10.39 3.99 3.55
CA ILE A 108 -11.20 5.17 3.87
C ILE A 108 -12.64 4.84 3.48
N THR A 109 -13.58 5.04 4.39
CA THR A 109 -15.02 4.84 4.16
C THR A 109 -15.71 6.19 4.22
N ASP A 110 -16.47 6.53 3.18
CA ASP A 110 -17.32 7.74 3.19
C ASP A 110 -18.65 7.48 3.92
N LYS A 111 -19.39 8.55 4.24
CA LYS A 111 -20.71 8.46 4.87
C LYS A 111 -21.78 7.81 3.98
N ALA A 112 -21.53 7.67 2.68
CA ALA A 112 -22.36 6.90 1.76
C ALA A 112 -22.01 5.40 1.75
N GLY A 113 -21.01 4.96 2.53
CA GLY A 113 -20.54 3.59 2.62
C GLY A 113 -19.58 3.15 1.51
N LYS A 114 -19.16 4.05 0.62
CA LYS A 114 -18.15 3.79 -0.40
C LYS A 114 -16.79 3.64 0.26
N LYS A 115 -16.08 2.58 -0.11
CA LYS A 115 -14.76 2.24 0.42
C LYS A 115 -13.68 2.53 -0.61
N GLN A 116 -12.72 3.38 -0.25
CA GLN A 116 -11.50 3.60 -1.01
C GLN A 116 -10.34 2.88 -0.34
N LYS A 117 -9.72 1.93 -1.05
CA LYS A 117 -8.48 1.28 -0.61
C LYS A 117 -7.28 2.14 -1.02
N ILE A 118 -6.41 2.48 -0.08
CA ILE A 118 -5.14 3.15 -0.38
C ILE A 118 -4.11 2.10 -0.77
N ALA A 119 -3.32 2.38 -1.80
CA ALA A 119 -2.32 1.45 -2.28
C ALA A 119 -1.30 1.12 -1.18
N LYS A 120 -0.84 -0.13 -1.14
CA LYS A 120 0.23 -0.54 -0.23
C LYS A 120 1.54 0.12 -0.67
N GLY A 121 2.32 0.59 0.30
CA GLY A 121 3.71 0.99 0.12
C GLY A 121 4.66 -0.01 0.76
N ASP A 122 5.96 0.21 0.57
CA ASP A 122 7.02 -0.70 1.00
C ASP A 122 7.53 -0.35 2.41
N ASP A 123 7.49 0.93 2.80
CA ASP A 123 8.13 1.51 3.99
C ASP A 123 7.11 2.25 4.89
N ASP A 124 5.96 1.61 5.16
CA ASP A 124 4.90 2.04 6.09
C ASP A 124 4.06 3.27 5.70
N GLU A 125 3.97 3.61 4.42
CA GLU A 125 3.26 4.81 3.96
C GLU A 125 1.76 4.80 4.29
N GLN A 126 1.13 3.63 4.30
CA GLN A 126 -0.26 3.49 4.76
C GLN A 126 -0.43 3.80 6.26
N LYS A 127 0.57 3.47 7.09
CA LYS A 127 0.57 3.81 8.50
C LYS A 127 0.74 5.31 8.68
N GLN A 128 1.65 5.92 7.92
CA GLN A 128 1.85 7.38 7.91
C GLN A 128 0.57 8.11 7.50
N VAL A 129 -0.18 7.61 6.50
CA VAL A 129 -1.49 8.19 6.14
C VAL A 129 -2.48 8.07 7.29
N PHE A 130 -2.57 6.91 7.95
CA PHE A 130 -3.47 6.72 9.09
C PHE A 130 -3.13 7.66 10.25
N GLU A 131 -1.84 7.81 10.57
CA GLU A 131 -1.36 8.72 11.61
C GLU A 131 -1.64 10.19 11.25
N ALA A 132 -1.43 10.58 9.98
CA ALA A 132 -1.77 11.91 9.49
C ALA A 132 -3.26 12.22 9.60
N VAL A 133 -4.14 11.24 9.34
CA VAL A 133 -5.59 11.38 9.55
C VAL A 133 -5.89 11.64 11.02
N GLY A 134 -5.31 10.87 11.94
CA GLY A 134 -5.49 11.09 13.37
C GLY A 134 -4.98 12.46 13.83
N GLN A 135 -3.87 12.94 13.25
CA GLN A 135 -3.27 14.22 13.58
C GLN A 135 -4.09 15.42 13.09
N HIS A 136 -4.54 15.41 11.82
CA HIS A 136 -5.17 16.58 11.19
C HIS A 136 -6.69 16.57 11.23
N LEU A 137 -7.30 15.39 11.10
CA LEU A 137 -8.77 15.24 11.08
C LEU A 137 -9.33 14.84 12.45
N GLY A 138 -8.49 14.27 13.31
CA GLY A 138 -8.84 13.80 14.63
C GLY A 138 -9.60 12.47 14.58
N GLY A 139 -10.68 12.39 15.36
CA GLY A 139 -11.57 11.24 15.41
C GLY A 139 -11.42 10.40 16.68
N LYS A 140 -12.39 9.53 16.90
CA LYS A 140 -12.38 8.59 18.03
C LYS A 140 -11.62 7.34 17.61
N ALA A 141 -10.51 7.08 18.30
CA ALA A 141 -9.73 5.87 18.10
C ALA A 141 -10.43 4.67 18.76
N SER A 142 -10.63 3.61 17.99
CA SER A 142 -11.12 2.31 18.46
C SER A 142 -10.38 1.17 17.76
N GLU A 143 -10.58 -0.05 18.26
CA GLU A 143 -10.06 -1.27 17.64
C GLU A 143 -11.22 -2.19 17.27
N GLU A 144 -11.22 -2.67 16.03
CA GLU A 144 -12.20 -3.63 15.52
C GLU A 144 -11.49 -4.89 15.01
N GLU A 145 -12.10 -6.07 15.17
CA GLU A 145 -11.59 -7.28 14.51
C GLU A 145 -11.73 -7.15 12.98
N ALA A 146 -10.69 -7.54 12.22
CA ALA A 146 -10.80 -7.54 10.77
C ALA A 146 -11.83 -8.58 10.30
N ASP A 147 -12.78 -8.10 9.49
CA ASP A 147 -13.76 -8.98 8.83
C ASP A 147 -13.09 -10.10 8.01
N ALA A 148 -13.61 -11.32 8.13
CA ALA A 148 -13.10 -12.53 7.50
C ALA A 148 -12.96 -12.38 5.98
N TRP A 149 -13.87 -11.66 5.33
CA TRP A 149 -13.80 -11.42 3.88
C TRP A 149 -12.54 -10.66 3.47
N SER A 150 -12.11 -9.67 4.27
CA SER A 150 -10.89 -8.91 3.97
C SER A 150 -9.61 -9.73 4.08
N ILE A 151 -9.61 -10.69 5.01
CA ILE A 151 -8.48 -11.60 5.24
C ILE A 151 -8.37 -12.59 4.08
N ILE A 152 -9.51 -13.06 3.55
CA ILE A 152 -9.57 -14.10 2.52
C ILE A 152 -9.40 -13.53 1.10
N GLN A 153 -9.76 -12.27 0.84
CA GLN A 153 -9.76 -11.70 -0.51
C GLN A 153 -8.37 -11.75 -1.18
N GLY A 154 -7.31 -11.36 -0.47
CA GLY A 154 -5.94 -11.37 -1.00
C GLY A 154 -5.49 -12.79 -1.39
N PRO A 155 -5.51 -13.75 -0.45
CA PRO A 155 -5.17 -15.14 -0.72
C PRO A 155 -6.00 -15.79 -1.84
N LEU A 156 -7.30 -15.50 -1.96
CA LEU A 156 -8.12 -16.02 -3.06
C LEU A 156 -7.62 -15.58 -4.43
N VAL A 157 -7.25 -14.30 -4.58
CA VAL A 157 -6.68 -13.78 -5.84
C VAL A 157 -5.34 -14.46 -6.12
N THR A 158 -4.49 -14.62 -5.11
CA THR A 158 -3.22 -15.33 -5.24
C THR A 158 -3.45 -16.78 -5.68
N LEU A 159 -4.38 -17.50 -5.05
CA LEU A 159 -4.74 -18.87 -5.43
C LEU A 159 -5.24 -18.96 -6.87
N ALA A 160 -6.06 -18.01 -7.33
CA ALA A 160 -6.54 -17.99 -8.72
C ALA A 160 -5.38 -17.81 -9.72
N ILE A 161 -4.43 -16.94 -9.42
CA ILE A 161 -3.23 -16.74 -10.24
C ILE A 161 -2.37 -18.01 -10.25
N PHE A 162 -2.14 -18.62 -9.08
CA PHE A 162 -1.37 -19.87 -8.99
C PHE A 162 -2.06 -21.04 -9.67
N ALA A 163 -3.39 -21.10 -9.66
CA ALA A 163 -4.13 -22.12 -10.40
C ALA A 163 -3.93 -21.97 -11.92
N ALA A 164 -3.98 -20.74 -12.45
CA ALA A 164 -3.75 -20.47 -13.87
C ALA A 164 -2.30 -20.76 -14.29
N ILE A 165 -1.32 -20.21 -13.55
CA ILE A 165 0.11 -20.41 -13.83
C ILE A 165 0.52 -21.87 -13.62
N GLY A 166 0.10 -22.45 -12.50
CA GLY A 166 0.38 -23.84 -12.16
C GLY A 166 -0.23 -24.83 -13.16
N GLY A 167 -1.47 -24.61 -13.58
CA GLY A 167 -2.11 -25.39 -14.64
C GLY A 167 -1.34 -25.30 -15.97
N PHE A 168 -0.87 -24.11 -16.33
CA PHE A 168 0.00 -23.93 -17.49
C PHE A 168 1.33 -24.69 -17.36
N PHE A 169 1.98 -24.65 -16.19
CA PHE A 169 3.24 -25.38 -15.96
C PHE A 169 3.05 -26.91 -16.02
N ILE A 170 1.98 -27.43 -15.42
CA ILE A 170 1.65 -28.86 -15.51
C ILE A 170 1.43 -29.24 -16.97
N TYR A 171 0.59 -28.49 -17.71
CA TYR A 171 0.40 -28.72 -19.14
C TYR A 171 1.72 -28.66 -19.92
N PHE A 172 2.56 -27.65 -19.67
CA PHE A 172 3.87 -27.51 -20.29
C PHE A 172 4.76 -28.75 -20.07
N THR A 173 4.80 -29.28 -18.85
CA THR A 173 5.56 -30.51 -18.56
C THR A 173 4.95 -31.76 -19.22
N THR A 174 3.64 -31.80 -19.50
CA THR A 174 3.01 -32.92 -20.23
C THR A 174 3.37 -32.95 -21.72
N ILE A 175 3.64 -31.80 -22.34
CA ILE A 175 3.96 -31.69 -23.77
C ILE A 175 5.47 -31.65 -24.04
N SER A 176 6.30 -31.72 -22.99
CA SER A 176 7.76 -31.73 -23.11
C SER A 176 8.25 -33.08 -23.61
N ASP A 177 9.10 -33.07 -24.65
CA ASP A 177 9.53 -34.27 -25.37
C ASP A 177 11.03 -34.54 -25.17
N PRO A 178 11.47 -35.72 -24.72
CA PRO A 178 12.89 -36.05 -24.61
C PRO A 178 13.67 -35.95 -25.93
N ASN A 179 12.99 -36.07 -27.07
CA ASN A 179 13.58 -36.00 -28.42
C ASN A 179 13.40 -34.64 -29.09
N TYR A 180 13.08 -33.59 -28.32
CA TYR A 180 12.82 -32.27 -28.88
C TYR A 180 14.07 -31.63 -29.50
N GLU A 181 14.06 -31.46 -30.81
CA GLU A 181 15.08 -30.72 -31.55
C GLU A 181 14.65 -29.27 -31.77
N ALA A 182 15.28 -28.36 -31.03
CA ALA A 182 14.93 -26.95 -31.07
C ALA A 182 15.44 -26.25 -32.34
N THR A 183 14.55 -25.73 -33.17
CA THR A 183 14.91 -24.96 -34.37
C THR A 183 14.61 -23.45 -34.26
N GLY A 184 15.38 -22.66 -35.01
CA GLY A 184 15.19 -21.20 -35.19
C GLY A 184 15.94 -20.29 -34.20
N ARG A 185 15.63 -18.98 -34.23
CA ARG A 185 16.36 -17.87 -33.56
C ARG A 185 16.49 -17.97 -32.03
N ARG A 186 15.75 -18.86 -31.37
CA ARG A 186 15.76 -19.07 -29.91
C ARG A 186 15.89 -20.55 -29.53
N SER A 187 16.58 -21.33 -30.37
CA SER A 187 16.74 -22.78 -30.18
C SER A 187 17.24 -23.16 -28.78
N GLY A 188 18.28 -22.48 -28.27
CA GLY A 188 18.81 -22.74 -26.92
C GLY A 188 17.79 -22.56 -25.80
N MET A 189 17.00 -21.47 -25.81
CA MET A 189 15.96 -21.23 -24.80
C MET A 189 14.84 -22.27 -24.88
N LYS A 190 14.42 -22.63 -26.09
CA LYS A 190 13.39 -23.65 -26.31
C LYS A 190 13.86 -25.02 -25.82
N GLN A 191 15.11 -25.38 -26.06
CA GLN A 191 15.69 -26.64 -25.62
C GLN A 191 15.84 -26.69 -24.10
N LEU A 192 16.27 -25.59 -23.48
CA LEU A 192 16.35 -25.45 -22.02
C LEU A 192 14.96 -25.57 -21.37
N MET A 193 13.94 -24.88 -21.90
CA MET A 193 12.59 -25.00 -21.38
C MET A 193 12.05 -26.43 -21.51
N ASN A 194 12.24 -27.07 -22.66
CA ASN A 194 11.79 -28.45 -22.87
C ASN A 194 12.54 -29.44 -21.93
N TRP A 195 13.85 -29.27 -21.77
CA TRP A 195 14.64 -30.06 -20.81
C TRP A 195 14.12 -29.86 -19.38
N LEU A 196 13.83 -28.62 -18.97
CA LEU A 196 13.28 -28.31 -17.65
C LEU A 196 11.91 -28.97 -17.45
N GLY A 197 11.02 -28.87 -18.44
CA GLY A 197 9.70 -29.46 -18.40
C GLY A 197 9.72 -30.98 -18.33
N TYR A 198 10.59 -31.61 -19.11
CA TYR A 198 10.81 -33.06 -19.08
C TYR A 198 11.44 -33.54 -17.76
N THR A 199 12.46 -32.83 -17.26
CA THR A 199 13.19 -33.22 -16.04
C THR A 199 12.31 -33.16 -14.80
N ILE A 200 11.45 -32.15 -14.70
CA ILE A 200 10.47 -32.05 -13.59
C ILE A 200 9.35 -33.06 -13.84
N GLY A 201 8.78 -33.07 -15.04
CA GLY A 201 7.64 -33.90 -15.41
C GLY A 201 6.33 -33.47 -14.73
N PRO A 202 5.18 -33.96 -15.23
CA PRO A 202 3.86 -33.53 -14.78
C PRO A 202 3.56 -33.88 -13.32
N THR A 203 4.09 -35.00 -12.83
CA THR A 203 3.87 -35.43 -11.45
C THR A 203 4.53 -34.48 -10.45
N TRP A 204 5.82 -34.18 -10.59
CA TRP A 204 6.50 -33.27 -9.67
C TRP A 204 6.05 -31.82 -9.83
N ALA A 205 5.70 -31.39 -11.04
CA ALA A 205 5.07 -30.09 -11.26
C ALA A 205 3.75 -29.98 -10.46
N SER A 206 2.93 -31.02 -10.47
CA SER A 206 1.69 -31.07 -9.69
C SER A 206 1.94 -31.04 -8.18
N VAL A 207 2.97 -31.75 -7.69
CA VAL A 207 3.37 -31.72 -6.27
C VAL A 207 3.83 -30.31 -5.85
N ILE A 208 4.66 -29.64 -6.65
CA ILE A 208 5.16 -28.29 -6.35
C ILE A 208 4.00 -27.29 -6.32
N VAL A 209 3.13 -27.31 -7.33
CA VAL A 209 1.96 -26.43 -7.39
C VAL A 209 1.02 -26.70 -6.21
N GLY A 210 0.75 -27.98 -5.89
CA GLY A 210 -0.07 -28.37 -4.76
C GLY A 210 0.50 -27.93 -3.41
N ALA A 211 1.81 -28.05 -3.21
CA ALA A 211 2.48 -27.59 -1.99
C ALA A 211 2.37 -26.07 -1.80
N LEU A 212 2.52 -25.29 -2.88
CA LEU A 212 2.35 -23.84 -2.84
C LEU A 212 0.91 -23.44 -2.52
N VAL A 213 -0.08 -24.14 -3.10
CA VAL A 213 -1.50 -23.93 -2.77
C VAL A 213 -1.78 -24.22 -1.30
N LEU A 214 -1.28 -25.35 -0.78
CA LEU A 214 -1.44 -25.70 0.64
C LEU A 214 -0.80 -24.66 1.56
N LEU A 215 0.37 -24.14 1.19
CA LEU A 215 1.04 -23.08 1.96
C LEU A 215 0.19 -21.80 2.01
N ILE A 216 -0.38 -21.36 0.88
CA ILE A 216 -1.26 -20.17 0.84
C ILE A 216 -2.51 -20.39 1.70
N ILE A 217 -3.15 -21.56 1.60
CA ILE A 217 -4.32 -21.90 2.41
C ILE A 217 -3.96 -21.90 3.89
N SER A 218 -2.84 -22.53 4.26
CA SER A 218 -2.38 -22.62 5.65
C SER A 218 -2.13 -21.25 6.25
N LEU A 219 -1.45 -20.35 5.52
CA LEU A 219 -1.25 -18.96 5.94
C LEU A 219 -2.57 -18.20 6.09
N THR A 220 -3.53 -18.43 5.19
CA THR A 220 -4.87 -17.82 5.26
C THR A 220 -5.61 -18.27 6.52
N VAL A 221 -5.58 -19.58 6.82
CA VAL A 221 -6.20 -20.12 8.04
C VAL A 221 -5.53 -19.55 9.29
N VAL A 222 -4.20 -19.45 9.31
CA VAL A 222 -3.47 -18.82 10.44
C VAL A 222 -3.90 -17.36 10.62
N GLN A 223 -4.04 -16.59 9.54
CA GLN A 223 -4.53 -15.20 9.66
C GLN A 223 -5.98 -15.13 10.12
N LEU A 224 -6.85 -16.02 9.65
CA LEU A 224 -8.24 -16.10 10.10
C LEU A 224 -8.35 -16.45 11.59
N VAL A 225 -7.51 -17.36 12.08
CA VAL A 225 -7.45 -17.73 13.49
C VAL A 225 -6.91 -16.59 14.35
N LYS A 226 -5.89 -15.87 13.86
CA LYS A 226 -5.30 -14.73 14.57
C LYS A 226 -6.23 -13.52 14.68
N ARG A 227 -7.22 -13.38 13.79
CA ARG A 227 -8.15 -12.24 13.75
C ARG A 227 -7.44 -10.89 13.87
N PRO A 228 -6.66 -10.48 12.85
CA PRO A 228 -5.88 -9.26 12.90
C PRO A 228 -6.76 -8.07 13.30
N THR A 229 -6.29 -7.26 14.23
CA THR A 229 -7.01 -6.09 14.70
C THR A 229 -6.85 -4.95 13.70
N ARG A 230 -7.91 -4.17 13.56
CA ARG A 230 -7.94 -2.93 12.79
C ARG A 230 -7.99 -1.79 13.75
N LYS A 231 -7.07 -0.84 13.59
CA LYS A 231 -7.20 0.47 14.18
C LYS A 231 -8.21 1.25 13.38
N VAL A 232 -9.18 1.86 14.06
CA VAL A 232 -10.27 2.62 13.45
C VAL A 232 -10.24 4.03 14.00
N LEU A 233 -10.39 5.00 13.10
CA LEU A 233 -10.64 6.40 13.41
C LEU A 233 -12.02 6.76 12.87
N GLU A 234 -12.98 6.98 13.77
CA GLU A 234 -14.32 7.49 13.43
C GLU A 234 -14.31 9.02 13.44
N LEU A 235 -14.77 9.64 12.35
CA LEU A 235 -14.67 11.09 12.09
C LEU A 235 -16.03 11.80 12.13
#